data_AF-A0AAV1SN70-F1
#
_entry.id   AF-A0AAV1SN70-F1
#
_cell.length_a   1.000
_cell.length_b   1.000
_cell.length_c   1.000
_cell.angle_alpha   90.00
_cell.angle_beta   90.00
_cell.angle_gamma   90.00
#
_symmetry.space_group_name_H-M   'P 1'
#
loop_
_entity.id
_entity.type
_entity.pdbx_description
1 polymer ?
#
loop_
_entity_poly.entity_id
_entity_poly.type
_entity_poly.pdbx_seq_one_letter_code
_entity_poly.pdbx_strand_id
1 'polypeptide(L)'
;MNCLSRRLIPNLTLNFPSINLSFYSKPIFIHQKGKLTSNTAITSSIYYPLSGVEDDLVGYVFGKKKATEVAHLIWKHVVRNGDTVIDATCGNGYDTLAMLKLVADESGRGHVYGMDIQRDALESTSSLLDESVPLKEKESVTLFSICHSRMEEIVPENSPVRLVAFNLGYLPGGDKKITTISETTRLALEAAKKILIPGGLISLVVYVGHPGGMEELETVEAFASGLSVDSWICCKFQILNRPLAPVLVLLSKREIAETQ
;
A
#
# COMPACT_ATOMS: atom_id res chain seq x y z
N MET A 1 10.29 50.34 0.60
CA MET A 1 9.66 51.24 -0.38
C MET A 1 9.75 50.60 -1.75
N ASN A 2 8.60 50.51 -2.41
CA ASN A 2 8.31 49.79 -3.65
C ASN A 2 9.10 50.30 -4.87
N CYS A 3 9.42 49.42 -5.84
CA CYS A 3 8.86 49.58 -7.18
C CYS A 3 8.96 48.29 -8.02
N LEU A 4 7.78 47.80 -8.42
CA LEU A 4 7.52 46.68 -9.31
C LEU A 4 7.70 47.14 -10.78
N SER A 5 8.41 46.36 -11.59
CA SER A 5 8.34 46.47 -13.06
C SER A 5 7.58 45.26 -13.61
N ARG A 6 6.30 45.48 -13.92
CA ARG A 6 5.44 44.55 -14.68
C ARG A 6 5.98 44.39 -16.11
N ARG A 7 6.32 43.17 -16.52
CA ARG A 7 6.31 42.80 -17.95
C ARG A 7 4.97 42.14 -18.27
N LEU A 8 4.22 42.79 -19.16
CA LEU A 8 3.02 42.27 -19.79
C LEU A 8 3.40 41.13 -20.75
N ILE A 9 2.82 39.95 -20.56
CA ILE A 9 2.85 38.85 -21.53
C ILE A 9 1.51 38.92 -22.31
N PRO A 10 1.52 38.91 -23.65
CA PRO A 10 0.29 38.99 -24.43
C PRO A 10 -0.54 37.71 -24.32
N ASN A 11 -1.87 37.88 -24.25
CA ASN A 11 -2.87 36.82 -24.29
C ASN A 11 -2.69 35.92 -25.53
N LEU A 12 -2.32 34.66 -25.32
CA LEU A 12 -2.56 33.60 -26.30
C LEU A 12 -3.95 32.99 -26.02
N THR A 13 -4.92 33.34 -26.86
CA THR A 13 -6.17 32.59 -27.00
C THR A 13 -5.87 31.28 -27.73
N LEU A 14 -5.89 30.17 -26.99
CA LEU A 14 -5.89 28.83 -27.57
C LEU A 14 -7.35 28.45 -27.93
N ASN A 15 -7.67 28.50 -29.21
CA ASN A 15 -8.90 27.92 -29.76
C ASN A 15 -8.78 26.39 -29.74
N PHE A 16 -9.63 25.72 -28.95
CA PHE A 16 -9.84 24.27 -29.06
C PHE A 16 -10.97 24.01 -30.07
N PRO A 17 -10.77 23.17 -31.11
CA PRO A 17 -11.88 22.70 -31.92
C PRO A 17 -12.76 21.76 -31.08
N SER A 18 -14.07 21.97 -31.14
CA SER A 18 -15.08 21.11 -30.51
C SER A 18 -15.03 19.72 -31.14
N ILE A 19 -14.53 18.72 -30.41
CA ILE A 19 -14.65 17.32 -30.82
C ILE A 19 -16.02 16.82 -30.38
N ASN A 20 -16.89 16.63 -31.36
CA ASN A 20 -18.20 16.02 -31.20
C ASN A 20 -18.02 14.49 -31.25
N LEU A 21 -17.94 13.81 -30.10
CA LEU A 21 -17.93 12.35 -30.05
C LEU A 21 -19.37 11.81 -30.13
N SER A 22 -19.87 11.63 -31.35
CA SER A 22 -21.01 10.74 -31.58
C SER A 22 -20.52 9.29 -31.51
N PHE A 23 -20.83 8.57 -30.42
CA PHE A 23 -20.67 7.12 -30.39
C PHE A 23 -21.73 6.47 -31.28
N TYR A 24 -21.33 6.05 -32.48
CA TYR A 24 -22.10 5.12 -33.30
C TYR A 24 -21.87 3.69 -32.78
N SER A 25 -22.77 3.21 -31.93
CA SER A 25 -22.85 1.78 -31.60
C SER A 25 -23.60 1.05 -32.72
N LYS A 26 -22.88 0.34 -33.60
CA LYS A 26 -23.50 -0.69 -34.45
C LYS A 26 -23.46 -2.03 -33.72
N PRO A 27 -24.59 -2.71 -33.50
CA PRO A 27 -24.57 -4.07 -32.97
C PRO A 27 -24.12 -5.07 -34.06
N ILE A 28 -23.18 -5.93 -33.70
CA ILE A 28 -22.78 -7.10 -34.49
C ILE A 28 -23.85 -8.18 -34.27
N PHE A 29 -24.57 -8.54 -35.34
CA PHE A 29 -25.48 -9.69 -35.35
C PHE A 29 -24.67 -10.97 -35.59
N ILE A 30 -24.65 -11.88 -34.62
CA ILE A 30 -24.26 -13.27 -34.85
C ILE A 30 -25.54 -14.10 -35.02
N HIS A 31 -25.70 -14.65 -36.22
CA HIS A 31 -26.76 -15.59 -36.56
C HIS A 31 -26.42 -16.98 -35.99
N GLN A 32 -27.24 -17.50 -35.07
CA GLN A 32 -27.33 -18.95 -34.85
C GLN A 32 -28.80 -19.38 -34.81
N LYS A 33 -29.18 -20.20 -35.80
CA LYS A 33 -30.40 -20.99 -35.82
C LYS A 33 -30.19 -22.23 -34.95
N GLY A 34 -31.05 -22.47 -33.96
CA GLY A 34 -31.01 -23.72 -33.20
C GLY A 34 -32.00 -23.80 -32.05
N LYS A 35 -33.21 -24.30 -32.36
CA LYS A 35 -34.17 -25.06 -31.55
C LYS A 35 -34.29 -24.82 -30.02
N LEU A 36 -35.52 -24.46 -29.65
CA LEU A 36 -36.08 -24.35 -28.30
C LEU A 36 -36.09 -25.69 -27.56
N THR A 37 -35.38 -25.79 -26.42
CA THR A 37 -35.74 -26.66 -25.29
C THR A 37 -35.25 -26.02 -23.98
N SER A 38 -36.14 -26.02 -23.00
CA SER A 38 -36.00 -25.49 -21.64
C SER A 38 -34.66 -25.80 -20.96
N ASN A 39 -34.01 -24.80 -20.37
CA ASN A 39 -33.18 -24.97 -19.17
C ASN A 39 -32.85 -23.63 -18.50
N THR A 40 -33.14 -23.60 -17.20
CA THR A 40 -32.49 -22.86 -16.10
C THR A 40 -31.59 -21.68 -16.48
N ALA A 41 -32.07 -20.46 -16.18
CA ALA A 41 -31.26 -19.26 -16.20
C ALA A 41 -30.19 -19.32 -15.09
N ILE A 42 -29.00 -19.79 -15.44
CA ILE A 42 -27.79 -19.53 -14.67
C ILE A 42 -27.36 -18.11 -15.05
N THR A 43 -27.74 -17.12 -14.25
CA THR A 43 -27.12 -15.80 -14.30
C THR A 43 -25.71 -15.94 -13.73
N SER A 44 -24.73 -16.22 -14.60
CA SER A 44 -23.32 -16.04 -14.26
C SER A 44 -23.10 -14.55 -14.04
N SER A 45 -23.13 -14.11 -12.78
CA SER A 45 -22.63 -12.80 -12.41
C SER A 45 -21.18 -12.73 -12.83
N ILE A 46 -20.87 -11.81 -13.74
CA ILE A 46 -19.48 -11.46 -14.05
C ILE A 46 -18.95 -10.82 -12.77
N TYR A 47 -18.15 -11.58 -12.03
CA TYR A 47 -17.45 -11.09 -10.84
C TYR A 47 -16.35 -10.15 -11.30
N TYR A 48 -16.57 -8.84 -11.14
CA TYR A 48 -15.51 -7.86 -11.34
C TYR A 48 -14.58 -7.92 -10.11
N PRO A 49 -13.30 -8.31 -10.27
CA PRO A 49 -12.39 -8.45 -9.13
C PRO A 49 -12.03 -7.12 -8.44
N LEU A 50 -12.63 -6.00 -8.84
CA LEU A 50 -12.36 -4.63 -8.35
C LEU A 50 -13.49 -4.05 -7.50
N SER A 51 -14.58 -4.79 -7.23
CA SER A 51 -15.72 -4.23 -6.49
C SER A 51 -15.28 -3.72 -5.10
N GLY A 52 -15.36 -2.39 -4.89
CA GLY A 52 -15.00 -1.72 -3.64
C GLY A 52 -13.66 -0.97 -3.64
N VAL A 53 -12.68 -1.37 -4.47
CA VAL A 53 -11.40 -0.63 -4.59
C VAL A 53 -11.63 0.75 -5.19
N GLU A 54 -12.51 0.80 -6.19
CA GLU A 54 -12.90 2.03 -6.87
C GLU A 54 -13.50 3.03 -5.88
N ASP A 55 -14.40 2.59 -4.99
CA ASP A 55 -15.07 3.47 -4.02
C ASP A 55 -14.11 4.14 -3.05
N ASP A 56 -13.12 3.41 -2.56
CA ASP A 56 -12.16 3.93 -1.59
C ASP A 56 -11.05 4.77 -2.24
N LEU A 57 -10.59 4.42 -3.45
CA LEU A 57 -9.67 5.26 -4.23
C LEU A 57 -10.36 6.58 -4.60
N VAL A 58 -11.61 6.50 -5.05
CA VAL A 58 -12.48 7.66 -5.29
C VAL A 58 -12.70 8.43 -3.99
N GLY A 59 -12.90 7.72 -2.87
CA GLY A 59 -12.98 8.29 -1.53
C GLY A 59 -11.74 9.09 -1.15
N TYR A 60 -10.54 8.59 -1.44
CA TYR A 60 -9.28 9.30 -1.21
C TYR A 60 -9.18 10.56 -2.08
N VAL A 61 -9.52 10.46 -3.36
CA VAL A 61 -9.55 11.61 -4.29
C VAL A 61 -10.51 12.70 -3.81
N PHE A 62 -11.67 12.31 -3.26
CA PHE A 62 -12.62 13.25 -2.66
C PHE A 62 -12.31 13.64 -1.21
N GLY A 63 -11.16 13.21 -0.66
CA GLY A 63 -10.71 13.54 0.69
C GLY A 63 -11.57 12.95 1.81
N LYS A 64 -12.33 11.88 1.52
CA LYS A 64 -13.19 11.14 2.45
C LYS A 64 -12.49 9.94 3.10
N LYS A 65 -11.34 9.51 2.56
CA LYS A 65 -10.57 8.35 3.01
C LYS A 65 -9.12 8.72 3.31
N LYS A 66 -8.52 8.04 4.29
CA LYS A 66 -7.11 8.20 4.67
C LYS A 66 -6.18 7.38 3.76
N ALA A 67 -4.91 7.78 3.69
CA ALA A 67 -3.87 7.04 2.97
C ALA A 67 -3.72 5.58 3.45
N THR A 68 -3.83 5.34 4.76
CA THR A 68 -3.78 3.99 5.35
C THR A 68 -4.94 3.11 4.90
N GLU A 69 -6.15 3.67 4.76
CA GLU A 69 -7.30 2.92 4.24
C GLU A 69 -7.07 2.47 2.79
N VAL A 70 -6.55 3.37 1.94
CA VAL A 70 -6.15 3.04 0.56
C VAL A 70 -5.09 1.95 0.55
N ALA A 71 -4.08 2.04 1.41
CA ALA A 71 -3.04 1.02 1.53
C ALA A 71 -3.63 -0.36 1.85
N HIS A 72 -4.47 -0.47 2.89
CA HIS A 72 -5.11 -1.73 3.31
C HIS A 72 -5.92 -2.38 2.20
N LEU A 73 -6.55 -1.59 1.33
CA LEU A 73 -7.32 -2.11 0.21
C LEU A 73 -6.45 -2.67 -0.88
N ILE A 74 -5.33 -2.02 -1.18
CA ILE A 74 -4.34 -2.58 -2.09
C ILE A 74 -3.76 -3.86 -1.49
N TRP A 75 -3.49 -3.91 -0.18
CA TRP A 75 -2.97 -5.11 0.48
C TRP A 75 -3.89 -6.32 0.30
N LYS A 76 -5.22 -6.14 0.38
CA LYS A 76 -6.22 -7.20 0.13
C LYS A 76 -6.12 -7.85 -1.26
N HIS A 77 -5.56 -7.15 -2.24
CA HIS A 77 -5.39 -7.65 -3.61
C HIS A 77 -4.03 -8.31 -3.84
N VAL A 78 -3.08 -8.10 -2.92
CA VAL A 78 -1.71 -8.61 -3.02
C VAL A 78 -1.51 -9.81 -2.09
N VAL A 79 -2.00 -9.71 -0.86
CA VAL A 79 -1.84 -10.72 0.18
C VAL A 79 -2.86 -11.83 0.01
N ARG A 80 -2.39 -13.07 0.11
CA ARG A 80 -3.20 -14.28 0.09
C ARG A 80 -3.13 -14.98 1.44
N ASN A 81 -4.13 -15.79 1.72
CA ASN A 81 -4.13 -16.72 2.84
C ASN A 81 -2.84 -17.57 2.85
N GLY A 82 -2.20 -17.67 4.00
CA GLY A 82 -0.95 -18.41 4.16
C GLY A 82 0.33 -17.65 3.78
N ASP A 83 0.24 -16.40 3.31
CA ASP A 83 1.43 -15.58 3.02
C ASP A 83 2.15 -15.15 4.31
N THR A 84 3.44 -14.85 4.18
CA THR A 84 4.23 -14.15 5.20
C THR A 84 4.26 -12.65 4.89
N VAL A 85 3.98 -11.81 5.89
CA VAL A 85 3.94 -10.35 5.76
C VAL A 85 4.63 -9.68 6.95
N ILE A 86 5.08 -8.44 6.75
CA ILE A 86 5.87 -7.69 7.72
C ILE A 86 5.23 -6.32 7.97
N ASP A 87 4.97 -6.02 9.23
CA ASP A 87 4.69 -4.68 9.73
C ASP A 87 5.98 -4.11 10.34
N ALA A 88 6.64 -3.23 9.59
CA ALA A 88 7.94 -2.68 9.95
C ALA A 88 7.87 -1.58 11.02
N THR A 89 6.67 -1.15 11.41
CA THR A 89 6.42 -0.05 12.35
C THR A 89 5.09 -0.28 13.07
N CYS A 90 5.00 -1.31 13.90
CA CYS A 90 3.70 -1.83 14.33
C CYS A 90 2.87 -0.84 15.16
N GLY A 91 3.54 0.04 15.92
CA GLY A 91 2.89 1.11 16.66
C GLY A 91 1.74 0.61 17.56
N ASN A 92 0.53 1.12 17.35
CA ASN A 92 -0.65 0.67 18.10
C ASN A 92 -1.28 -0.64 17.58
N GLY A 93 -0.66 -1.29 16.59
CA GLY A 93 -1.01 -2.63 16.12
C GLY A 93 -2.12 -2.72 15.08
N TYR A 94 -2.68 -1.59 14.60
CA TYR A 94 -3.78 -1.61 13.64
C TYR A 94 -3.38 -2.24 12.29
N ASP A 95 -2.18 -1.93 11.79
CA ASP A 95 -1.67 -2.49 10.53
C ASP A 95 -1.34 -3.98 10.74
N THR A 96 -0.70 -4.34 11.86
CA THR A 96 -0.46 -5.74 12.27
C THR A 96 -1.76 -6.57 12.32
N LEU A 97 -2.81 -6.06 12.96
CA LEU A 97 -4.11 -6.73 13.03
C LEU A 97 -4.77 -6.84 11.65
N ALA A 98 -4.68 -5.80 10.82
CA ALA A 98 -5.19 -5.84 9.46
C ALA A 98 -4.48 -6.94 8.64
N MET A 99 -3.15 -7.00 8.71
CA MET A 99 -2.33 -8.04 8.08
C MET A 99 -2.67 -9.44 8.56
N LEU A 100 -2.84 -9.63 9.87
CA LEU A 100 -3.22 -10.93 10.44
C LEU A 100 -4.51 -11.45 9.81
N LYS A 101 -5.52 -10.58 9.68
CA LYS A 101 -6.79 -10.92 9.03
C LYS A 101 -6.67 -11.26 7.55
N LEU A 102 -5.61 -10.81 6.86
CA LEU A 102 -5.37 -11.14 5.45
C LEU A 102 -4.65 -12.48 5.27
N VAL A 103 -3.76 -12.84 6.19
CA VAL A 103 -2.94 -14.07 6.06
C VAL A 103 -3.57 -15.26 6.76
N ALA A 104 -4.43 -15.03 7.76
CA ALA A 104 -5.02 -16.09 8.57
C ALA A 104 -5.94 -16.99 7.73
N ASP A 105 -5.72 -18.30 7.87
CA ASP A 105 -6.58 -19.34 7.32
C ASP A 105 -6.56 -20.59 8.20
N GLU A 106 -7.36 -21.59 7.83
CA GLU A 106 -7.43 -22.86 8.56
C GLU A 106 -6.12 -23.66 8.51
N SER A 107 -5.24 -23.37 7.54
CA SER A 107 -3.96 -24.06 7.39
C SER A 107 -2.91 -23.61 8.42
N GLY A 108 -3.08 -22.42 9.01
CA GLY A 108 -2.17 -21.88 10.02
C GLY A 108 -0.76 -21.58 9.49
N ARG A 109 -0.60 -21.41 8.17
CA ARG A 109 0.69 -21.12 7.52
C ARG A 109 1.01 -19.64 7.42
N GLY A 110 0.00 -18.77 7.52
CA GLY A 110 0.17 -17.33 7.42
C GLY A 110 0.96 -16.80 8.61
N HIS A 111 1.81 -15.81 8.39
CA HIS A 111 2.64 -15.27 9.48
C HIS A 111 2.81 -13.76 9.35
N VAL A 112 2.70 -13.04 10.46
CA VAL A 112 2.95 -11.60 10.55
C VAL A 112 4.16 -11.35 11.45
N TYR A 113 5.18 -10.72 10.90
CA TYR A 113 6.30 -10.19 11.67
C TYR A 113 6.05 -8.70 11.96
N GLY A 114 5.79 -8.35 13.22
CA GLY A 114 5.65 -6.97 13.66
C GLY A 114 6.93 -6.49 14.35
N MET A 115 7.35 -5.25 14.12
CA MET A 115 8.49 -4.68 14.84
C MET A 115 8.30 -3.21 15.17
N ASP A 116 8.90 -2.82 16.28
CA ASP A 116 9.01 -1.44 16.73
C ASP A 116 10.21 -1.33 17.71
N ILE A 117 10.82 -0.15 17.81
CA ILE A 117 11.88 0.10 18.81
C ILE A 117 11.30 0.43 20.18
N GLN A 118 10.03 0.84 20.23
CA GLN A 118 9.36 1.23 21.46
C GLN A 118 8.65 0.03 22.08
N ARG A 119 8.97 -0.27 23.34
CA ARG A 119 8.28 -1.31 24.10
C ARG A 119 6.77 -1.05 24.20
N ASP A 120 6.38 0.20 24.41
CA ASP A 120 4.97 0.61 24.51
C ASP A 120 4.17 0.28 23.23
N ALA A 121 4.79 0.37 22.05
CA ALA A 121 4.16 -0.03 20.79
C ALA A 121 3.91 -1.53 20.73
N LEU A 122 4.90 -2.34 21.13
CA LEU A 122 4.76 -3.80 21.16
C LEU A 122 3.70 -4.25 22.17
N GLU A 123 3.66 -3.61 23.34
CA GLU A 123 2.63 -3.87 24.36
C GLU A 123 1.24 -3.48 23.84
N SER A 124 1.10 -2.30 23.23
CA SER A 124 -0.17 -1.85 22.62
C SER A 124 -0.64 -2.79 21.51
N THR A 125 0.29 -3.24 20.66
CA THR A 125 0.02 -4.18 19.58
C THR A 125 -0.42 -5.54 20.14
N SER A 126 0.28 -6.08 21.16
CA SER A 126 -0.12 -7.34 21.79
C SER A 126 -1.50 -7.23 22.43
N SER A 127 -1.78 -6.16 23.18
CA SER A 127 -3.09 -5.96 23.82
C SER A 127 -4.21 -5.86 22.79
N LEU A 128 -4.01 -5.14 21.68
CA LEU A 128 -5.00 -5.07 20.61
C LEU A 128 -5.27 -6.45 20.01
N LEU A 129 -4.23 -7.27 19.79
CA LEU A 129 -4.39 -8.64 19.29
C LEU A 129 -5.15 -9.52 20.28
N ASP A 130 -4.84 -9.44 21.58
CA ASP A 130 -5.53 -10.19 22.64
C ASP A 130 -7.04 -9.88 22.69
N GLU A 131 -7.41 -8.62 22.43
CA GLU A 131 -8.80 -8.18 22.42
C GLU A 131 -9.54 -8.51 21.11
N SER A 132 -8.80 -8.69 20.01
CA SER A 132 -9.39 -8.71 18.66
C SER A 132 -9.49 -10.09 18.02
N VAL A 133 -8.67 -11.05 18.42
CA VAL A 133 -8.60 -12.37 17.76
C VAL A 133 -8.43 -13.52 18.77
N PRO A 134 -8.85 -14.76 18.42
CA PRO A 134 -8.56 -15.93 19.24
C PRO A 134 -7.05 -16.17 19.41
N LEU A 135 -6.66 -16.80 20.52
CA LEU A 135 -5.25 -17.10 20.83
C LEU A 135 -4.53 -17.83 19.68
N LYS A 136 -5.20 -18.78 19.02
CA LYS A 136 -4.65 -19.53 17.89
C LYS A 136 -4.27 -18.64 16.70
N GLU A 137 -5.06 -17.61 16.41
CA GLU A 137 -4.72 -16.64 15.35
C GLU A 137 -3.58 -15.73 15.80
N LYS A 138 -3.58 -15.31 17.07
CA LYS A 138 -2.49 -14.49 17.65
C LYS A 138 -1.13 -15.18 17.54
N GLU A 139 -1.06 -16.51 17.66
CA GLU A 139 0.19 -17.29 17.50
C GLU A 139 0.84 -17.14 16.11
N SER A 140 0.08 -16.67 15.11
CA SER A 140 0.60 -16.35 13.76
C SER A 140 1.29 -14.97 13.70
N VAL A 141 1.41 -14.27 14.83
CA VAL A 141 2.11 -12.98 14.93
C VAL A 141 3.33 -13.12 15.82
N THR A 142 4.47 -12.63 15.36
CA THR A 142 5.68 -12.50 16.20
C THR A 142 6.14 -11.05 16.23
N LEU A 143 6.20 -10.49 17.44
CA LEU A 143 6.58 -9.09 17.68
C LEU A 143 8.04 -9.00 18.12
N PHE A 144 8.80 -8.08 17.51
CA PHE A 144 10.22 -7.89 17.78
C PHE A 144 10.52 -6.45 18.22
N SER A 145 11.22 -6.33 19.36
CA SER A 145 11.80 -5.05 19.81
C SER A 145 13.09 -4.78 19.06
N ILE A 146 12.96 -4.27 17.85
CA ILE A 146 14.08 -4.05 16.93
C ILE A 146 13.75 -2.91 15.96
N CYS A 147 14.79 -2.24 15.48
CA CYS A 147 14.65 -1.28 14.38
C CYS A 147 14.38 -2.01 13.06
N HIS A 148 13.47 -1.49 12.25
CA HIS A 148 13.16 -2.02 10.91
C HIS A 148 14.36 -2.16 9.98
N SER A 149 15.43 -1.38 10.18
CA SER A 149 16.68 -1.51 9.42
C SER A 149 17.33 -2.89 9.55
N ARG A 150 16.95 -3.67 10.57
CA ARG A 150 17.46 -5.01 10.87
C ARG A 150 16.45 -6.13 10.60
N MET A 151 15.39 -5.87 9.82
CA MET A 151 14.33 -6.85 9.59
C MET A 151 14.81 -8.19 8.98
N GLU A 152 15.91 -8.18 8.20
CA GLU A 152 16.49 -9.42 7.66
C GLU A 152 16.93 -10.40 8.75
N GLU A 153 17.24 -9.92 9.96
CA GLU A 153 17.71 -10.77 11.06
C GLU A 153 16.61 -11.61 11.68
N ILE A 154 15.34 -11.21 11.52
CA ILE A 154 14.19 -11.86 12.19
C ILE A 154 13.34 -12.68 11.22
N VAL A 155 13.47 -12.44 9.92
CA VAL A 155 12.79 -13.20 8.87
C VAL A 155 13.64 -14.42 8.56
N PRO A 156 13.13 -15.65 8.70
CA PRO A 156 13.89 -16.85 8.38
C PRO A 156 14.41 -16.80 6.93
N GLU A 157 15.61 -17.33 6.73
CA GLU A 157 16.24 -17.36 5.41
C GLU A 157 15.33 -18.09 4.40
N ASN A 158 15.17 -17.51 3.21
CA ASN A 158 14.27 -18.00 2.14
C ASN A 158 12.76 -17.96 2.45
N SER A 159 12.32 -17.30 3.52
CA SER A 159 10.89 -17.07 3.75
C SER A 159 10.30 -16.17 2.65
N PRO A 160 9.25 -16.60 1.93
CA PRO A 160 8.65 -15.81 0.87
C PRO A 160 7.79 -14.68 1.45
N VAL A 161 8.35 -13.47 1.53
CA VAL A 161 7.64 -12.29 2.04
C VAL A 161 6.81 -11.65 0.93
N ARG A 162 5.48 -11.59 1.12
CA ARG A 162 4.53 -11.00 0.16
C ARG A 162 4.36 -9.49 0.32
N LEU A 163 4.33 -9.00 1.56
CA LEU A 163 4.07 -7.61 1.88
C LEU A 163 5.03 -7.13 2.97
N VAL A 164 5.60 -5.95 2.78
CA VAL A 164 6.26 -5.18 3.85
C VAL A 164 5.60 -3.81 3.93
N ALA A 165 5.02 -3.46 5.07
CA ALA A 165 4.41 -2.15 5.26
C ALA A 165 5.17 -1.30 6.28
N PHE A 166 5.18 0.00 6.01
CA PHE A 166 5.76 1.05 6.83
C PHE A 166 4.74 2.15 7.05
N ASN A 167 4.67 2.67 8.26
CA ASN A 167 3.89 3.82 8.67
C ASN A 167 4.85 4.81 9.35
N LEU A 168 5.54 5.60 8.53
CA LEU A 168 6.71 6.39 8.91
C LEU A 168 6.29 7.69 9.61
N GLY A 169 6.69 7.82 10.87
CA GLY A 169 6.44 8.96 11.72
C GLY A 169 6.70 8.63 13.20
N TYR A 170 5.84 9.11 14.08
CA TYR A 170 5.89 8.81 15.53
C TYR A 170 4.69 7.95 15.98
N LEU A 171 4.85 7.24 17.09
CA LEU A 171 3.77 6.50 17.75
C LEU A 171 2.64 7.45 18.24
N PRO A 172 1.39 7.30 17.78
CA PRO A 172 0.28 8.11 18.28
C PRO A 172 0.05 7.87 19.78
N GLY A 173 0.14 8.94 20.57
CA GLY A 173 0.01 8.88 22.04
C GLY A 173 1.33 8.63 22.78
N GLY A 174 2.43 8.34 22.08
CA GLY A 174 3.77 8.16 22.65
C GLY A 174 4.64 9.42 22.65
N ASP A 175 5.94 9.24 22.94
CA ASP A 175 6.93 10.32 22.86
C ASP A 175 7.20 10.71 21.40
N LYS A 176 6.78 11.92 21.01
CA LYS A 176 6.95 12.47 19.66
C LYS A 176 8.40 12.75 19.27
N LYS A 177 9.35 12.64 20.20
CA LYS A 177 10.79 12.69 19.90
C LYS A 177 11.29 11.39 19.27
N ILE A 178 10.59 10.29 19.52
CA ILE A 178 10.91 8.99 18.92
C ILE A 178 10.13 8.92 17.61
N THR A 179 10.87 8.93 16.51
CA THR A 179 10.35 8.93 15.14
C THR A 179 11.16 7.96 14.30
N THR A 180 10.58 7.52 13.18
CA THR A 180 11.36 6.96 12.07
C THR A 180 12.30 8.02 11.51
N ILE A 181 13.46 7.59 11.00
CA ILE A 181 14.47 8.49 10.45
C ILE A 181 14.97 7.98 9.10
N SER A 182 15.35 8.92 8.23
CA SER A 182 15.78 8.66 6.85
C SER A 182 16.82 7.54 6.72
N GLU A 183 17.85 7.53 7.57
CA GLU A 183 18.93 6.55 7.45
C GLU A 183 18.44 5.12 7.73
N THR A 184 17.67 4.89 8.80
CA THR A 184 17.16 3.56 9.12
C THR A 184 16.08 3.11 8.14
N THR A 185 15.26 4.05 7.65
CA THR A 185 14.26 3.79 6.62
C THR A 185 14.89 3.38 5.30
N ARG A 186 15.98 4.03 4.86
CA ARG A 186 16.73 3.63 3.66
C ARG A 186 17.29 2.21 3.79
N LEU A 187 17.88 1.87 4.93
CA LEU A 187 18.41 0.53 5.20
C LEU A 187 17.28 -0.52 5.20
N ALA A 188 16.14 -0.20 5.80
CA ALA A 188 14.97 -1.08 5.80
C ALA A 188 14.36 -1.29 4.41
N LEU A 189 14.39 -0.27 3.55
CA LEU A 189 13.95 -0.39 2.16
C LEU A 189 14.86 -1.33 1.36
N GLU A 190 16.18 -1.28 1.56
CA GLU A 190 17.11 -2.24 0.95
C GLU A 190 16.86 -3.66 1.45
N ALA A 191 16.59 -3.83 2.75
CA ALA A 191 16.23 -5.11 3.34
C ALA A 191 14.92 -5.66 2.74
N ALA A 192 13.86 -4.85 2.74
CA ALA A 192 12.57 -5.21 2.18
C ALA A 192 12.68 -5.62 0.70
N LYS A 193 13.45 -4.87 -0.11
CA LYS A 193 13.68 -5.16 -1.53
C LYS A 193 14.27 -6.56 -1.78
N LYS A 194 15.18 -7.01 -0.91
CA LYS A 194 15.85 -8.31 -1.02
C LYS A 194 14.92 -9.47 -0.65
N ILE A 195 14.20 -9.36 0.46
CA ILE A 195 13.35 -10.44 0.99
C ILE A 195 12.00 -10.57 0.26
N LEU A 196 11.52 -9.49 -0.37
CA LEU A 196 10.23 -9.47 -1.05
C LEU A 196 10.23 -10.37 -2.29
N ILE A 197 9.21 -11.21 -2.44
CA ILE A 197 9.05 -12.08 -3.60
C ILE A 197 8.54 -11.32 -4.84
N PRO A 198 8.75 -11.86 -6.06
CA PRO A 198 8.03 -11.39 -7.26
C PRO A 198 6.52 -11.40 -7.05
N GLY A 199 5.84 -10.34 -7.52
CA GLY A 199 4.41 -10.11 -7.24
C GLY A 199 4.12 -9.63 -5.80
N GLY A 200 5.15 -9.30 -5.01
CA GLY A 200 5.00 -8.70 -3.69
C GLY A 200 4.93 -7.16 -3.72
N LEU A 201 4.62 -6.58 -2.56
CA LEU A 201 4.47 -5.13 -2.38
C LEU A 201 5.26 -4.60 -1.18
N ILE A 202 5.93 -3.47 -1.36
CA ILE A 202 6.34 -2.60 -0.25
C ILE A 202 5.38 -1.41 -0.21
N SER A 203 4.78 -1.15 0.95
CA SER A 203 3.78 -0.10 1.15
C SER A 203 4.25 0.86 2.21
N LEU A 204 4.35 2.16 1.90
CA LEU A 204 4.76 3.18 2.84
C LEU A 204 3.70 4.28 2.96
N VAL A 205 3.26 4.55 4.17
CA VAL A 205 2.54 5.79 4.51
C VAL A 205 3.53 6.69 5.25
N VAL A 206 3.80 7.88 4.71
CA VAL A 206 4.81 8.81 5.25
C VAL A 206 4.13 10.05 5.81
N TYR A 207 4.26 10.28 7.12
CA TYR A 207 3.73 11.47 7.80
C TYR A 207 4.71 12.64 7.70
N VAL A 208 4.59 13.48 6.68
CA VAL A 208 5.55 14.59 6.46
C VAL A 208 5.42 15.79 7.41
N GLY A 209 4.41 15.80 8.27
CA GLY A 209 4.01 16.95 9.09
C GLY A 209 4.88 17.21 10.35
N HIS A 210 5.92 16.43 10.59
CA HIS A 210 6.81 16.57 11.75
C HIS A 210 8.26 16.84 11.32
N PRO A 211 9.13 17.35 12.23
CA PRO A 211 10.56 17.50 11.96
C PRO A 211 11.16 16.18 11.46
N GLY A 212 11.91 16.21 10.36
CA GLY A 212 12.46 15.02 9.71
C GLY A 212 11.53 14.32 8.71
N GLY A 213 10.21 14.52 8.79
CA GLY A 213 9.25 13.77 7.95
C GLY A 213 9.37 14.06 6.44
N MET A 214 9.74 15.28 6.06
CA MET A 214 9.98 15.62 4.64
C MET A 214 11.29 15.00 4.13
N GLU A 215 12.36 15.07 4.92
CA GLU A 215 13.67 14.47 4.59
C GLU A 215 13.55 12.94 4.46
N GLU A 216 12.69 12.33 5.27
CA GLU A 216 12.38 10.91 5.17
C GLU A 216 11.57 10.58 3.90
N LEU A 217 10.58 11.40 3.53
CA LEU A 217 9.88 11.24 2.24
C LEU A 217 10.83 11.36 1.05
N GLU A 218 11.72 12.36 1.04
CA GLU A 218 12.72 12.52 -0.03
C GLU A 218 13.61 11.28 -0.17
N THR A 219 13.95 10.65 0.96
CA THR A 219 14.72 9.39 0.99
C THR A 219 13.93 8.24 0.36
N VAL A 220 12.64 8.11 0.69
CA VAL A 220 11.75 7.09 0.09
C VAL A 220 11.59 7.31 -1.41
N GLU A 221 11.40 8.56 -1.86
CA GLU A 221 11.25 8.91 -3.27
C GLU A 221 12.55 8.67 -4.07
N ALA A 222 13.70 9.04 -3.51
CA ALA A 222 15.00 8.78 -4.11
C ALA A 222 15.26 7.27 -4.26
N PHE A 223 14.94 6.48 -3.23
CA PHE A 223 15.05 5.02 -3.31
C PHE A 223 14.11 4.46 -4.39
N ALA A 224 12.83 4.81 -4.36
CA ALA A 224 11.83 4.28 -5.28
C ALA A 224 12.11 4.64 -6.75
N SER A 225 12.54 5.87 -7.01
CA SER A 225 12.91 6.34 -8.36
C SER A 225 14.20 5.72 -8.90
N GLY A 226 15.07 5.20 -8.02
CA GLY A 226 16.28 4.47 -8.39
C GLY A 226 16.06 2.98 -8.74
N LEU A 227 14.85 2.44 -8.55
CA LEU A 227 14.56 1.04 -8.86
C LEU A 227 14.41 0.82 -10.38
N SER A 228 14.86 -0.35 -10.85
CA SER A 228 14.73 -0.73 -12.27
C SER A 228 13.26 -0.85 -12.68
N VAL A 229 12.89 -0.13 -13.75
CA VAL A 229 11.53 -0.14 -14.33
C VAL A 229 11.12 -1.51 -14.90
N ASP A 230 12.10 -2.37 -15.22
CA ASP A 230 11.87 -3.71 -15.73
C ASP A 230 11.41 -4.68 -14.63
N SER A 231 11.76 -4.39 -13.37
CA SER A 231 11.48 -5.26 -12.22
C SER A 231 10.51 -4.64 -11.22
N TRP A 232 10.27 -3.34 -11.27
CA TRP A 232 9.46 -2.62 -10.29
C TRP A 232 8.45 -1.67 -10.93
N ILE A 233 7.36 -1.43 -10.21
CA ILE A 233 6.40 -0.36 -10.46
C ILE A 233 6.27 0.44 -9.16
N CYS A 234 6.60 1.73 -9.22
CA CYS A 234 6.55 2.62 -8.06
C CYS A 234 5.52 3.73 -8.27
N CYS A 235 4.60 3.89 -7.32
CA CYS A 235 3.52 4.87 -7.37
C CYS A 235 3.51 5.73 -6.12
N LYS A 236 3.19 7.02 -6.27
CA LYS A 236 2.97 7.97 -5.18
C LYS A 236 1.58 8.58 -5.26
N PHE A 237 0.86 8.56 -4.14
CA PHE A 237 -0.42 9.24 -3.96
C PHE A 237 -0.24 10.37 -2.96
N GLN A 238 -0.46 11.59 -3.43
CA GLN A 238 -0.26 12.82 -2.67
C GLN A 238 -1.39 13.81 -2.97
N ILE A 239 -1.97 14.39 -1.92
CA ILE A 239 -2.95 15.47 -2.05
C ILE A 239 -2.21 16.80 -2.16
N LEU A 240 -2.15 17.36 -3.36
CA LEU A 240 -1.30 18.51 -3.68
C LEU A 240 -1.65 19.79 -2.89
N ASN A 241 -2.93 20.03 -2.60
CA ASN A 241 -3.37 21.19 -1.81
C ASN A 241 -3.42 20.93 -0.29
N ARG A 242 -2.91 19.78 0.18
CA ARG A 242 -2.76 19.45 1.61
C ARG A 242 -1.32 18.95 1.84
N PRO A 243 -0.32 19.85 1.80
CA PRO A 243 1.09 19.46 1.76
C PRO A 243 1.60 18.72 3.00
N LEU A 244 0.90 18.83 4.14
CA LEU A 244 1.22 18.12 5.38
C LEU A 244 0.44 16.80 5.55
N ALA A 245 -0.42 16.44 4.60
CA ALA A 245 -1.15 15.18 4.65
C ALA A 245 -0.20 14.00 4.42
N PRO A 246 -0.49 12.81 4.98
CA PRO A 246 0.34 11.63 4.76
C PRO A 246 0.42 11.25 3.28
N VAL A 247 1.61 10.88 2.83
CA VAL A 247 1.88 10.47 1.45
C VAL A 247 1.95 8.95 1.39
N LEU A 248 1.19 8.33 0.48
CA LEU A 248 1.25 6.89 0.23
C LEU A 248 2.20 6.61 -0.92
N VAL A 249 3.20 5.77 -0.69
CA VAL A 249 4.14 5.28 -1.71
C VAL A 249 4.03 3.76 -1.78
N LEU A 250 3.86 3.22 -2.98
CA LEU A 250 3.69 1.78 -3.24
C LEU A 250 4.76 1.31 -4.23
N LEU A 251 5.52 0.27 -3.87
CA LEU A 251 6.60 -0.30 -4.69
C LEU A 251 6.25 -1.77 -4.94
N SER A 252 5.71 -2.07 -6.11
CA SER A 252 5.36 -3.43 -6.51
C SER A 252 6.52 -4.07 -7.27
N LYS A 253 6.94 -5.26 -6.83
CA LYS A 253 7.93 -6.08 -7.53
C LYS A 253 7.20 -6.90 -8.58
N ARG A 254 7.57 -6.74 -9.86
CA ARG A 254 6.92 -7.44 -10.98
C ARG A 254 7.07 -8.94 -10.84
N GLU A 255 6.08 -9.69 -11.31
CA GLU A 255 6.22 -11.12 -11.50
C GLU A 255 7.31 -11.39 -12.54
N ILE A 256 8.13 -12.42 -12.30
CA ILE A 256 9.06 -12.88 -13.32
C ILE A 256 8.20 -13.59 -14.36
N ALA A 257 8.09 -13.02 -15.56
CA ALA A 257 7.48 -13.73 -16.67
C ALA A 257 8.30 -15.01 -16.90
N GLU A 258 7.69 -16.17 -16.66
CA GLU A 258 8.29 -17.44 -17.07
C GLU A 258 8.51 -17.35 -18.58
N THR A 259 9.78 -17.25 -18.97
CA THR A 259 10.15 -17.32 -20.38
C THR A 259 10.01 -18.79 -20.76
N GLN A 260 8.89 -19.15 -21.40
CA GLN A 260 8.70 -20.47 -22.01
C GLN A 260 9.69 -20.67 -23.16
#